data_AF-A0A8H5ZCF8-F1
#
_entry.id   AF-A0A8H5ZCF8-F1
#
_cell.length_a   1.000
_cell.length_b   1.000
_cell.length_c   1.000
_cell.angle_alpha   90.00
_cell.angle_beta   90.00
_cell.angle_gamma   90.00
#
_symmetry.space_group_name_H-M   'P 1'
#
loop_
_entity.id
_entity.type
_entity.pdbx_description
1 polymer ?
#
loop_
_entity_poly.entity_id
_entity_poly.type
_entity_poly.pdbx_seq_one_letter_code
_entity_poly.pdbx_strand_id
1 'polypeptide(L)'
;MWVDEKSQQVSLMGVIYWKATRVLVWLGEEDKSAKQVSAAKAFEFIRRCSDFKEAAANNRRGHPTAMPEKIEDIQGSKEAVSWESVRRLFTRDWFTRVWVVQELGLARNATFYCGDASIDFWDLDRFCEFLLFHAPLNQTHYRLNLQTLNLALKYQESTRGNHRLEFGSDPHLAEDLCDVLASARGLECTDPRDSVYAFLGHPSAFKQQLLDPEPYMWYPRNFYNNRPTVIQPDYNKDTTAMNVYFRFAFTMIEQHGLGMKLLRYIQHNEISIEGDTLSIEEDAASIEEDIPSWVPRWNICEASPFTRAVNFYTAATRLPSTSFEVSLGTAVDPITLNIKAHCMGPVYCSMLIPYEQYTKHSPDIETETAQPPAAKEDYYNPLESIIETLDVLKNDFATQEYCDLRSLSATLTGGLTCNEEGLREVINEKNATQHYYDFCAYRHAKSEDTRNPGTTEAESSTLSLSQDYKKGDNKRYTAAYLAESTRCFLTRDGRLGLGPRITAGGDQIWLPMGADTPFVLRPLHDGNFKILGQAYLHGVMHGEAVAHLTEGDFEVVKLV
;
A
#
# COMPACT_ATOMS: atom_id res chain seq x y z
N MET A 1 21.94 0.31 31.22
CA MET A 1 23.29 0.43 30.62
C MET A 1 23.30 0.01 29.15
N TRP A 2 23.17 -1.28 28.80
CA TRP A 2 23.12 -1.71 27.39
C TRP A 2 21.91 -1.18 26.59
N VAL A 3 20.75 -1.08 27.23
CA VAL A 3 19.52 -0.54 26.61
C VAL A 3 19.66 0.96 26.33
N ASP A 4 20.16 1.71 27.31
CA ASP A 4 20.39 3.16 27.17
C ASP A 4 21.41 3.46 26.07
N GLU A 5 22.46 2.63 25.96
CA GLU A 5 23.45 2.72 24.89
C GLU A 5 22.82 2.43 23.53
N LYS A 6 22.00 1.37 23.40
CA LYS A 6 21.30 1.06 22.13
C LYS A 6 20.42 2.23 21.70
N SER A 7 19.62 2.80 22.61
CA SER A 7 18.79 3.98 22.34
C SER A 7 19.62 5.18 21.85
N GLN A 8 20.76 5.43 22.48
CA GLN A 8 21.68 6.49 22.06
C GLN A 8 22.28 6.22 20.68
N GLN A 9 22.76 5.00 20.41
CA GLN A 9 23.33 4.64 19.11
C GLN A 9 22.30 4.76 17.99
N VAL A 10 21.07 4.30 18.22
CA VAL A 10 19.98 4.40 17.24
C VAL A 10 19.64 5.86 16.93
N SER A 11 19.65 6.74 17.92
CA SER A 11 19.45 8.18 17.70
C SER A 11 20.52 8.83 16.81
N LEU A 12 21.71 8.21 16.70
CA LEU A 12 22.82 8.70 15.89
C LEU A 12 22.85 8.12 14.47
N MET A 13 22.14 7.01 14.21
CA MET A 13 22.21 6.28 12.93
C MET A 13 21.94 7.19 11.73
N GLY A 14 20.90 8.03 11.78
CA GLY A 14 20.58 8.95 10.69
C GLY A 14 21.74 9.91 10.38
N VAL A 15 22.38 10.45 11.42
CA VAL A 15 23.54 11.36 11.29
C VAL A 15 24.74 10.65 10.67
N ILE A 16 24.98 9.40 11.07
CA ILE A 16 26.13 8.61 10.63
C ILE A 16 26.04 8.37 9.13
N TYR A 17 24.91 7.82 8.64
CA TYR A 17 24.72 7.57 7.21
C TYR A 17 24.62 8.85 6.40
N TRP A 18 24.02 9.91 6.95
CA TRP A 18 23.97 11.22 6.29
C TRP A 18 25.36 11.86 6.08
N LYS A 19 26.27 11.70 7.05
CA LYS A 19 27.63 12.26 6.98
C LYS A 19 28.63 11.34 6.30
N ALA A 20 28.30 10.06 6.11
CA ALA A 20 29.18 9.11 5.46
C ALA A 20 29.54 9.56 4.04
N THR A 21 30.84 9.54 3.71
CA THR A 21 31.32 9.80 2.35
C THR A 21 30.91 8.67 1.40
N ARG A 22 30.91 7.43 1.89
CA ARG A 22 30.50 6.24 1.17
C ARG A 22 30.04 5.17 2.15
N VAL A 23 28.97 4.47 1.81
CA VAL A 23 28.48 3.29 2.51
C VAL A 23 28.95 2.05 1.76
N LEU A 24 29.56 1.09 2.45
CA LEU A 24 29.98 -0.18 1.87
C LEU A 24 29.00 -1.24 2.32
N VAL A 25 28.27 -1.82 1.37
CA VAL A 25 27.26 -2.84 1.62
C VAL A 25 27.86 -4.22 1.35
N TRP A 26 27.87 -5.08 2.36
CA TRP A 26 28.32 -6.47 2.23
C TRP A 26 27.11 -7.41 2.18
N LEU A 27 26.89 -8.05 1.03
CA LEU A 27 25.76 -8.97 0.76
C LEU A 27 26.11 -10.43 1.08
N GLY A 28 27.27 -10.67 1.70
CA GLY A 28 27.77 -12.01 2.00
C GLY A 28 28.70 -12.57 0.94
N GLU A 29 29.09 -13.82 1.15
CA GLU A 29 29.94 -14.57 0.23
C GLU A 29 29.15 -15.05 -1.00
N GLU A 30 29.88 -15.36 -2.07
CA GLU A 30 29.32 -16.01 -3.26
C GLU A 30 28.91 -17.45 -2.93
N ASP A 31 27.68 -17.82 -3.29
CA ASP A 31 27.21 -19.18 -3.11
C ASP A 31 27.64 -20.05 -4.30
N LYS A 32 28.67 -20.86 -4.04
CA LYS A 32 29.35 -21.73 -5.02
C LYS A 32 28.54 -22.99 -5.39
N SER A 33 27.35 -23.19 -4.84
CA SER A 33 26.51 -24.39 -5.09
C SER A 33 26.03 -24.49 -6.54
N ALA A 34 25.69 -23.38 -7.18
CA ALA A 34 25.23 -23.35 -8.58
C ALA A 34 26.34 -22.81 -9.50
N LYS A 35 26.94 -23.67 -10.33
CA LYS A 35 28.08 -23.30 -11.19
C LYS A 35 27.79 -22.20 -12.22
N GLN A 36 26.52 -21.99 -12.58
CA GLN A 36 26.12 -21.08 -13.65
C GLN A 36 25.53 -19.75 -13.15
N VAL A 37 25.14 -19.66 -11.88
CA VAL A 37 24.43 -18.51 -11.30
C VAL A 37 25.36 -17.86 -10.28
N SER A 38 25.68 -16.58 -10.45
CA SER A 38 26.60 -15.88 -9.53
C SER A 38 26.28 -14.39 -9.39
N ALA A 39 26.69 -13.79 -8.28
CA ALA A 39 26.53 -12.35 -8.06
C ALA A 39 27.34 -11.52 -9.09
N ALA A 40 28.51 -12.01 -9.52
CA ALA A 40 29.28 -11.37 -10.58
C ALA A 40 28.47 -11.27 -11.91
N LYS A 41 27.78 -12.35 -12.30
CA LYS A 41 26.92 -12.35 -13.48
C LYS A 41 25.68 -11.47 -13.30
N ALA A 42 25.10 -11.45 -12.10
CA ALA A 42 24.01 -10.55 -11.77
C ALA A 42 24.44 -9.09 -11.95
N PHE A 43 25.58 -8.69 -11.37
CA PHE A 43 26.10 -7.33 -11.48
C PHE A 43 26.46 -6.95 -12.91
N GLU A 44 27.08 -7.84 -13.69
CA GLU A 44 27.35 -7.60 -15.12
C GLU A 44 26.05 -7.39 -15.91
N PHE A 45 25.03 -8.22 -15.66
CA PHE A 45 23.75 -8.12 -16.33
C PHE A 45 22.98 -6.85 -15.96
N ILE A 46 22.97 -6.49 -14.68
CA ILE A 46 22.35 -5.25 -14.17
C ILE A 46 22.98 -4.02 -14.85
N ARG A 47 24.32 -3.98 -14.99
CA ARG A 47 24.99 -2.90 -15.73
C ARG A 47 24.56 -2.85 -17.19
N ARG A 48 24.52 -4.00 -17.87
CA ARG A 48 24.09 -4.08 -19.28
C ARG A 48 22.64 -3.59 -19.47
N CYS A 49 21.74 -3.93 -18.57
CA CYS A 49 20.37 -3.42 -18.57
C CYS A 49 20.32 -1.92 -18.27
N SER A 50 21.21 -1.43 -17.40
CA SER A 50 21.32 0.01 -17.07
C SER A 50 21.83 0.83 -18.26
N ASP A 51 22.80 0.31 -19.02
CA ASP A 51 23.36 0.98 -20.20
C ASP A 51 22.33 1.07 -21.36
N PHE A 52 21.33 0.17 -21.39
CA PHE A 52 20.22 0.25 -22.33
C PHE A 52 19.47 1.59 -22.23
N LYS A 53 19.36 2.16 -21.02
CA LYS A 53 18.78 3.50 -20.79
C LYS A 53 19.55 4.59 -21.52
N GLU A 54 20.89 4.56 -21.47
CA GLU A 54 21.73 5.58 -22.10
C GLU A 54 21.64 5.51 -23.63
N ALA A 55 21.50 4.30 -24.19
CA ALA A 55 21.29 4.11 -25.61
C ALA A 55 19.86 4.52 -26.07
N ALA A 56 18.83 4.21 -25.27
CA ALA A 56 17.43 4.50 -25.57
C ALA A 56 17.08 6.00 -25.40
N ALA A 57 17.60 6.65 -24.36
CA ALA A 57 17.40 8.09 -24.12
C ALA A 57 18.01 8.96 -25.25
N ASN A 58 19.06 8.48 -25.90
CA ASN A 58 19.77 9.18 -26.97
C ASN A 58 19.21 8.90 -28.38
N ASN A 59 18.27 7.96 -28.56
CA ASN A 59 17.66 7.62 -29.85
C ASN A 59 16.13 7.75 -29.81
N ARG A 60 15.60 8.94 -30.12
CA ARG A 60 14.19 9.13 -30.52
C ARG A 60 13.98 8.58 -31.94
N ARG A 61 13.96 7.25 -32.07
CA ARG A 61 13.49 6.39 -33.18
C ARG A 61 14.44 5.21 -33.35
N GLY A 62 13.96 4.01 -33.02
CA GLY A 62 14.62 2.75 -33.35
C GLY A 62 14.87 1.89 -32.12
N HIS A 63 13.84 1.18 -31.65
CA HIS A 63 13.92 0.18 -30.60
C HIS A 63 14.66 -1.08 -31.09
N PRO A 64 15.78 -1.49 -30.46
CA PRO A 64 16.44 -2.75 -30.80
C PRO A 64 16.44 -3.67 -29.59
N THR A 65 15.35 -4.44 -29.43
CA THR A 65 15.24 -5.85 -28.98
C THR A 65 13.83 -6.04 -28.45
N ALA A 66 13.05 -6.93 -29.08
CA ALA A 66 11.72 -7.29 -28.63
C ALA A 66 11.80 -7.80 -27.18
N MET A 67 11.25 -7.03 -26.24
CA MET A 67 11.06 -7.53 -24.89
C MET A 67 9.95 -8.59 -24.96
N PRO A 68 10.05 -9.72 -24.24
CA PRO A 68 9.01 -10.74 -24.22
C PRO A 68 7.62 -10.13 -23.99
N GLU A 69 6.67 -10.46 -24.87
CA GLU A 69 5.27 -10.03 -24.74
C GLU A 69 4.47 -10.97 -23.83
N LYS A 70 5.00 -12.19 -23.59
CA LYS A 70 4.39 -13.23 -22.75
C LYS A 70 5.45 -13.96 -21.91
N ILE A 71 5.01 -14.64 -20.86
CA ILE A 71 5.89 -15.34 -19.91
C ILE A 71 6.64 -16.51 -20.58
N GLU A 72 6.01 -17.18 -21.55
CA GLU A 72 6.62 -18.31 -22.27
C GLU A 72 7.88 -17.90 -23.06
N ASP A 73 7.93 -16.65 -23.51
CA ASP A 73 9.09 -16.08 -24.21
C ASP A 73 10.30 -15.88 -23.26
N ILE A 74 10.06 -15.83 -21.94
CA ILE A 74 11.09 -15.67 -20.92
C ILE A 74 11.79 -17.01 -20.63
N GLN A 75 11.03 -18.09 -20.57
CA GLN A 75 11.50 -19.43 -20.18
C GLN A 75 12.53 -20.02 -21.17
N GLY A 76 12.51 -19.56 -22.43
CA GLY A 76 13.48 -19.94 -23.47
C GLY A 76 14.57 -18.89 -23.76
N SER A 77 14.62 -17.80 -22.99
CA SER A 77 15.52 -16.68 -23.25
C SER A 77 17.00 -17.04 -23.04
N LYS A 78 17.89 -16.43 -23.83
CA LYS A 78 19.34 -16.59 -23.65
C LYS A 78 19.81 -15.96 -22.33
N GLU A 79 19.03 -15.01 -21.82
CA GLU A 79 19.25 -14.29 -20.57
C GLU A 79 18.71 -15.01 -19.33
N ALA A 80 18.05 -16.17 -19.45
CA ALA A 80 17.41 -16.84 -18.32
C ALA A 80 18.35 -17.07 -17.12
N VAL A 81 19.61 -17.45 -17.39
CA VAL A 81 20.64 -17.64 -16.35
C VAL A 81 21.04 -16.31 -15.69
N SER A 82 21.08 -15.22 -16.44
CA SER A 82 21.40 -13.89 -15.92
C SER A 82 20.27 -13.37 -15.03
N TRP A 83 19.03 -13.55 -15.45
CA TRP A 83 17.86 -13.22 -14.65
C TRP A 83 17.78 -14.06 -13.37
N GLU A 84 18.07 -15.36 -13.45
CA GLU A 84 18.16 -16.21 -12.26
C GLU A 84 19.27 -15.76 -11.30
N SER A 85 20.37 -15.22 -11.84
CA SER A 85 21.43 -14.61 -11.03
C SER A 85 20.97 -13.34 -10.33
N VAL A 86 20.17 -12.51 -11.01
CA VAL A 86 19.52 -11.33 -10.41
C VAL A 86 18.53 -11.76 -9.33
N ARG A 87 17.65 -12.73 -9.61
CA ARG A 87 16.71 -13.26 -8.63
C ARG A 87 17.43 -13.69 -7.35
N ARG A 88 18.45 -14.53 -7.48
CA ARG A 88 19.24 -15.04 -6.35
C ARG A 88 19.97 -13.93 -5.57
N LEU A 89 20.36 -12.85 -6.23
CA LEU A 89 20.93 -11.68 -5.55
C LEU A 89 19.86 -11.03 -4.65
N PHE A 90 18.67 -10.77 -5.19
CA PHE A 90 17.56 -10.09 -4.52
C PHE A 90 16.84 -10.94 -3.45
N THR A 91 16.97 -12.27 -3.47
CA THR A 91 16.42 -13.14 -2.41
C THR A 91 17.25 -13.17 -1.12
N ARG A 92 18.32 -12.36 -1.00
CA ARG A 92 19.14 -12.30 0.21
C ARG A 92 18.45 -11.47 1.30
N ASP A 93 18.51 -11.93 2.55
CA ASP A 93 17.94 -11.28 3.75
C ASP A 93 18.35 -9.82 3.91
N TRP A 94 19.48 -9.39 3.35
CA TRP A 94 19.86 -7.98 3.39
C TRP A 94 18.78 -7.08 2.75
N PHE A 95 18.16 -7.52 1.64
CA PHE A 95 17.14 -6.74 0.94
C PHE A 95 15.78 -6.72 1.65
N THR A 96 15.54 -7.52 2.69
CA THR A 96 14.26 -7.52 3.42
C THR A 96 14.29 -6.63 4.67
N ARG A 97 15.48 -6.20 5.13
CA ARG A 97 15.65 -5.52 6.42
C ARG A 97 15.20 -4.06 6.40
N VAL A 98 14.44 -3.66 7.42
CA VAL A 98 13.91 -2.29 7.57
C VAL A 98 15.01 -1.20 7.60
N TRP A 99 16.12 -1.48 8.28
CA TRP A 99 17.20 -0.51 8.48
C TRP A 99 17.87 -0.09 7.18
N VAL A 100 17.93 -0.99 6.19
CA VAL A 100 18.61 -0.76 4.91
C VAL A 100 18.09 0.47 4.19
N VAL A 101 16.80 0.77 4.33
CA VAL A 101 16.19 1.97 3.75
C VAL A 101 16.90 3.23 4.22
N GLN A 102 17.14 3.37 5.53
CA GLN A 102 17.84 4.53 6.07
C GLN A 102 19.34 4.49 5.72
N GLU A 103 19.96 3.31 5.76
CA GLU A 103 21.38 3.13 5.45
C GLU A 103 21.73 3.58 4.03
N LEU A 104 20.90 3.21 3.05
CA LEU A 104 21.03 3.60 1.66
C LEU A 104 20.44 4.98 1.37
N GLY A 105 19.24 5.25 1.86
CA GLY A 105 18.48 6.47 1.55
C GLY A 105 19.18 7.74 2.02
N LEU A 106 19.93 7.67 3.12
CA LEU A 106 20.75 8.79 3.61
C LEU A 106 22.17 8.80 3.04
N ALA A 107 22.64 7.72 2.40
CA ALA A 107 23.98 7.64 1.87
C ALA A 107 24.22 8.71 0.79
N ARG A 108 25.45 9.22 0.70
CA ARG A 108 25.88 10.04 -0.45
C ARG A 108 26.20 9.19 -1.67
N ASN A 109 26.81 8.04 -1.41
CA ASN A 109 27.17 7.01 -2.37
C ASN A 109 27.16 5.67 -1.63
N ALA A 110 26.76 4.61 -2.30
CA ALA A 110 26.87 3.25 -1.77
C ALA A 110 27.46 2.31 -2.84
N THR A 111 28.31 1.39 -2.39
CA THR A 111 28.88 0.33 -3.23
C THR A 111 28.59 -1.01 -2.57
N PHE A 112 28.02 -1.92 -3.34
CA PHE A 112 27.61 -3.26 -2.91
C PHE A 112 28.70 -4.25 -3.27
N TYR A 113 28.92 -5.21 -2.37
CA TYR A 113 29.90 -6.27 -2.49
C TYR A 113 29.24 -7.62 -2.22
N CYS A 114 29.56 -8.61 -3.04
CA CYS A 114 29.18 -10.00 -2.83
C CYS A 114 30.36 -10.88 -3.26
N GLY A 115 31.04 -11.49 -2.28
CA GLY A 115 32.37 -12.05 -2.50
C GLY A 115 33.33 -11.00 -3.09
N ASP A 116 34.01 -11.34 -4.18
CA ASP A 116 34.93 -10.44 -4.89
C ASP A 116 34.24 -9.50 -5.90
N ALA A 117 32.94 -9.68 -6.14
CA ALA A 117 32.18 -8.88 -7.07
C ALA A 117 31.65 -7.61 -6.41
N SER A 118 31.52 -6.52 -7.16
CA SER A 118 30.91 -5.27 -6.68
C SER A 118 30.06 -4.59 -7.72
N ILE A 119 29.16 -3.72 -7.28
CA ILE A 119 28.31 -2.83 -8.10
C ILE A 119 28.01 -1.53 -7.36
N ASP A 120 27.88 -0.42 -8.08
CA ASP A 120 27.50 0.87 -7.49
C ASP A 120 25.99 1.03 -7.41
N PHE A 121 25.52 1.74 -6.39
CA PHE A 121 24.10 2.00 -6.16
C PHE A 121 23.38 2.57 -7.39
N TRP A 122 24.04 3.45 -8.14
CA TRP A 122 23.48 4.09 -9.32
C TRP A 122 23.21 3.13 -10.48
N ASP A 123 23.89 1.99 -10.55
CA ASP A 123 23.58 0.93 -11.52
C ASP A 123 22.33 0.16 -11.07
N LEU A 124 22.13 -0.05 -9.77
CA LEU A 124 20.92 -0.68 -9.24
C LEU A 124 19.68 0.21 -9.41
N ASP A 125 19.84 1.51 -9.19
CA ASP A 125 18.80 2.52 -9.42
C ASP A 125 18.29 2.50 -10.87
N ARG A 126 19.21 2.64 -11.84
CA ARG A 126 18.90 2.55 -13.28
C ARG A 126 18.26 1.21 -13.66
N PHE A 127 18.67 0.13 -13.01
CA PHE A 127 18.07 -1.18 -13.23
C PHE A 127 16.64 -1.28 -12.70
N CYS A 128 16.33 -0.68 -11.54
CA CYS A 128 14.96 -0.64 -11.01
C CYS A 128 14.02 0.11 -11.96
N GLU A 129 14.46 1.24 -12.52
CA GLU A 129 13.70 1.95 -13.56
C GLU A 129 13.53 1.10 -14.83
N PHE A 130 14.58 0.41 -15.28
CA PHE A 130 14.51 -0.48 -16.44
C PHE A 130 13.45 -1.58 -16.22
N LEU A 131 13.37 -2.17 -15.03
CA LEU A 131 12.34 -3.16 -14.70
C LEU A 131 10.95 -2.55 -14.81
N LEU A 132 10.76 -1.35 -14.26
CA LEU A 132 9.47 -0.66 -14.25
C LEU A 132 8.95 -0.34 -15.65
N PHE A 133 9.80 0.18 -16.54
CA PHE A 133 9.38 0.68 -17.85
C PHE A 133 9.57 -0.29 -19.01
N HIS A 134 10.48 -1.24 -18.86
CA HIS A 134 10.90 -2.09 -19.98
C HIS A 134 10.73 -3.56 -19.72
N ALA A 135 10.87 -4.06 -18.48
CA ALA A 135 10.81 -5.50 -18.21
C ALA A 135 9.85 -5.90 -17.05
N PRO A 136 8.60 -5.39 -17.02
CA PRO A 136 7.67 -5.69 -15.93
C PRO A 136 7.32 -7.18 -15.85
N LEU A 137 7.19 -7.86 -17.00
CA LEU A 137 6.95 -9.31 -17.05
C LEU A 137 8.11 -10.12 -16.46
N ASN A 138 9.36 -9.67 -16.64
CA ASN A 138 10.52 -10.32 -16.03
C ASN A 138 10.54 -10.09 -14.52
N GLN A 139 10.23 -8.88 -14.05
CA GLN A 139 10.14 -8.60 -12.62
C GLN A 139 9.16 -9.56 -11.93
N THR A 140 7.97 -9.74 -12.52
CA THR A 140 6.96 -10.69 -12.02
C THR A 140 7.42 -12.13 -12.15
N HIS A 141 7.87 -12.57 -13.34
CA HIS A 141 8.27 -13.96 -13.57
C HIS A 141 9.38 -14.42 -12.62
N TYR A 142 10.37 -13.56 -12.36
CA TYR A 142 11.47 -13.85 -11.46
C TYR A 142 11.20 -13.44 -10.01
N ARG A 143 9.98 -12.96 -9.68
CA ARG A 143 9.57 -12.55 -8.32
C ARG A 143 10.58 -11.62 -7.64
N LEU A 144 11.04 -10.59 -8.37
CA LEU A 144 12.04 -9.66 -7.84
C LEU A 144 11.39 -8.71 -6.82
N ASN A 145 11.70 -8.90 -5.54
CA ASN A 145 11.28 -7.97 -4.49
C ASN A 145 12.20 -6.74 -4.49
N LEU A 146 11.69 -5.62 -4.99
CA LEU A 146 12.39 -4.34 -5.06
C LEU A 146 11.92 -3.33 -4.00
N GLN A 147 11.06 -3.73 -3.06
CA GLN A 147 10.43 -2.82 -2.10
C GLN A 147 11.46 -1.97 -1.37
N THR A 148 12.48 -2.60 -0.78
CA THR A 148 13.52 -1.91 -0.01
C THR A 148 14.35 -0.95 -0.85
N LEU A 149 14.73 -1.34 -2.08
CA LEU A 149 15.48 -0.45 -2.97
C LEU A 149 14.63 0.73 -3.43
N ASN A 150 13.39 0.49 -3.86
CA ASN A 150 12.47 1.54 -4.27
C ASN A 150 12.21 2.52 -3.12
N LEU A 151 12.02 2.00 -1.90
CA LEU A 151 11.82 2.84 -0.73
C LEU A 151 13.09 3.62 -0.36
N ALA A 152 14.27 3.01 -0.42
CA ALA A 152 15.54 3.70 -0.20
C ALA A 152 15.77 4.83 -1.22
N LEU A 153 15.40 4.61 -2.49
CA LEU A 153 15.50 5.61 -3.55
C LEU A 153 14.57 6.79 -3.28
N LYS A 154 13.29 6.54 -2.99
CA LYS A 154 12.35 7.63 -2.66
C LYS A 154 12.72 8.38 -1.38
N TYR A 155 13.24 7.66 -0.38
CA TYR A 155 13.80 8.25 0.82
C TYR A 155 14.99 9.16 0.48
N GLN A 156 15.87 8.74 -0.44
CA GLN A 156 16.95 9.58 -0.96
C GLN A 156 16.42 10.77 -1.76
N GLU A 157 15.37 10.62 -2.56
CA GLU A 157 14.79 11.72 -3.32
C GLU A 157 14.17 12.79 -2.41
N SER A 158 13.48 12.36 -1.37
CA SER A 158 12.83 13.21 -0.37
C SER A 158 13.82 13.93 0.54
N THR A 159 15.06 13.42 0.65
CA THR A 159 16.13 13.99 1.50
C THR A 159 17.23 14.73 0.72
N ARG A 160 17.65 14.20 -0.42
CA ARG A 160 18.79 14.65 -1.24
C ARG A 160 18.43 14.94 -2.70
N GLY A 161 17.29 14.48 -3.22
CA GLY A 161 16.92 14.59 -4.63
C GLY A 161 16.16 15.85 -5.01
N ASN A 162 15.32 15.75 -6.04
CA ASN A 162 14.52 16.86 -6.60
C ASN A 162 13.11 16.94 -5.98
N HIS A 163 12.58 15.82 -5.47
CA HIS A 163 11.29 15.73 -4.80
C HIS A 163 11.41 16.02 -3.30
N ARG A 164 12.10 17.10 -2.94
CA ARG A 164 12.23 17.50 -1.53
C ARG A 164 10.93 18.14 -1.05
N LEU A 165 10.73 18.12 0.26
CA LEU A 165 9.62 18.79 0.98
C LEU A 165 9.68 20.33 0.90
N GLU A 166 10.28 20.91 -0.14
CA GLU A 166 10.75 22.30 -0.22
C GLU A 166 10.26 22.99 -1.50
N PHE A 167 9.75 24.22 -1.36
CA PHE A 167 9.21 25.15 -2.39
C PHE A 167 9.40 24.78 -3.88
N GLY A 168 8.27 24.63 -4.59
CA GLY A 168 8.17 24.61 -6.05
C GLY A 168 8.09 23.23 -6.69
N SER A 169 8.56 22.19 -6.00
CA SER A 169 8.11 20.82 -6.23
C SER A 169 6.71 20.69 -5.63
N ASP A 170 5.79 20.01 -6.32
CA ASP A 170 4.47 19.72 -5.75
C ASP A 170 4.68 19.01 -4.39
N PRO A 171 4.29 19.61 -3.25
CA PRO A 171 4.46 19.02 -1.93
C PRO A 171 3.80 17.64 -1.80
N HIS A 172 2.86 17.31 -2.68
CA HIS A 172 2.24 15.99 -2.77
C HIS A 172 3.17 14.91 -3.37
N LEU A 173 4.30 15.29 -3.96
CA LEU A 173 5.26 14.34 -4.56
C LEU A 173 6.41 13.94 -3.62
N ALA A 174 6.68 14.73 -2.57
CA ALA A 174 7.72 14.41 -1.60
C ALA A 174 7.18 13.51 -0.50
N GLU A 175 7.77 12.33 -0.30
CA GLU A 175 7.31 11.40 0.76
C GLU A 175 7.64 11.99 2.14
N ASP A 176 6.68 11.95 3.06
CA ASP A 176 6.93 12.24 4.47
C ASP A 176 7.13 10.97 5.30
N LEU A 177 7.35 11.12 6.60
CA LEU A 177 7.62 10.00 7.49
C LEU A 177 6.46 8.99 7.50
N CYS A 178 5.19 9.44 7.47
CA CYS A 178 4.06 8.52 7.45
C CYS A 178 3.99 7.76 6.11
N ASP A 179 4.31 8.42 4.99
CA ASP A 179 4.41 7.77 3.67
C ASP A 179 5.51 6.70 3.64
N VAL A 180 6.67 7.00 4.25
CA VAL A 180 7.78 6.05 4.41
C VAL A 180 7.37 4.87 5.30
N LEU A 181 6.78 5.13 6.47
CA LEU A 181 6.33 4.07 7.39
C LEU A 181 5.28 3.17 6.74
N ALA A 182 4.37 3.72 5.95
CA ALA A 182 3.38 2.96 5.20
C ALA A 182 4.03 2.07 4.13
N SER A 183 5.00 2.61 3.39
CA SER A 183 5.72 1.88 2.35
C SER A 183 6.71 0.84 2.89
N ALA A 184 7.11 0.98 4.16
CA ALA A 184 8.01 0.07 4.87
C ALA A 184 7.31 -1.15 5.48
N ARG A 185 5.97 -1.20 5.47
CA ARG A 185 5.20 -2.36 5.95
C ARG A 185 5.68 -3.63 5.25
N GLY A 186 5.90 -4.70 6.01
CA GLY A 186 6.41 -5.98 5.50
C GLY A 186 7.94 -6.09 5.46
N LEU A 187 8.68 -5.01 5.73
CA LEU A 187 10.13 -5.12 5.94
C LEU A 187 10.43 -5.78 7.29
N GLU A 188 11.45 -6.62 7.30
CA GLU A 188 11.83 -7.43 8.43
C GLU A 188 12.60 -6.61 9.48
N CYS A 189 12.22 -6.79 10.73
CA CYS A 189 12.93 -6.27 11.89
C CYS A 189 12.88 -7.27 13.04
N THR A 190 14.01 -7.44 13.75
CA THR A 190 14.06 -8.30 14.94
C THR A 190 13.34 -7.67 16.13
N ASP A 191 13.34 -6.34 16.21
CA ASP A 191 12.66 -5.58 17.24
C ASP A 191 11.50 -4.81 16.58
N PRO A 192 10.23 -5.08 16.93
CA PRO A 192 9.09 -4.49 16.24
C PRO A 192 9.01 -2.97 16.36
N ARG A 193 9.71 -2.35 17.32
CA ARG A 193 9.84 -0.90 17.46
C ARG A 193 10.64 -0.26 16.31
N ASP A 194 11.49 -1.03 15.64
CA ASP A 194 12.31 -0.55 14.53
C ASP A 194 11.47 -0.25 13.28
N SER A 195 10.22 -0.72 13.20
CA SER A 195 9.25 -0.28 12.21
C SER A 195 9.05 1.25 12.21
N VAL A 196 9.30 1.92 13.33
CA VAL A 196 9.31 3.40 13.45
C VAL A 196 10.73 3.93 13.61
N TYR A 197 11.52 3.34 14.51
CA TYR A 197 12.84 3.88 14.86
C TYR A 197 13.84 3.87 13.70
N ALA A 198 13.71 2.94 12.76
CA ALA A 198 14.57 2.86 11.58
C ALA A 198 14.45 4.07 10.65
N PHE A 199 13.41 4.89 10.79
CA PHE A 199 13.13 6.00 9.89
C PHE A 199 13.27 7.38 10.54
N LEU A 200 13.73 7.45 11.78
CA LEU A 200 13.90 8.72 12.51
C LEU A 200 15.01 9.62 11.94
N GLY A 201 15.79 9.14 10.97
CA GLY A 201 16.65 9.99 10.14
C GLY A 201 15.90 10.86 9.12
N HIS A 202 14.59 10.69 8.95
CA HIS A 202 13.85 11.39 7.89
C HIS A 202 13.60 12.87 8.28
N PRO A 203 13.63 13.83 7.33
CA PRO A 203 13.33 15.24 7.59
C PRO A 203 12.07 15.55 8.37
N SER A 204 10.96 14.92 8.00
CA SER A 204 9.71 15.08 8.73
C SER A 204 9.64 14.33 10.06
N ALA A 205 10.69 13.59 10.45
CA ALA A 205 10.79 12.98 11.79
C ALA A 205 11.25 13.96 12.87
N PHE A 206 11.68 15.19 12.53
CA PHE A 206 12.18 16.19 13.49
C PHE A 206 11.11 17.22 13.85
N LYS A 207 11.01 17.59 15.14
CA LYS A 207 10.02 18.56 15.63
C LYS A 207 10.23 19.94 15.03
N GLN A 208 9.22 20.57 14.43
CA GLN A 208 9.30 21.92 13.84
C GLN A 208 9.64 23.01 14.88
N GLN A 209 10.46 24.00 14.49
CA GLN A 209 10.73 25.20 15.29
C GLN A 209 10.08 26.42 14.65
N LEU A 210 9.62 27.37 15.48
CA LEU A 210 8.84 28.57 15.08
C LEU A 210 9.53 29.48 14.03
N LEU A 211 10.83 29.28 13.78
CA LEU A 211 11.65 30.04 12.84
C LEU A 211 12.47 29.13 11.93
N ASP A 212 12.07 27.86 11.77
CA ASP A 212 12.69 27.02 10.75
C ASP A 212 12.53 27.74 9.40
N PRO A 213 13.63 28.10 8.72
CA PRO A 213 13.53 28.68 7.41
C PRO A 213 12.91 27.63 6.51
N GLU A 214 11.77 27.96 5.91
CA GLU A 214 11.39 27.39 4.63
C GLU A 214 12.56 27.65 3.67
N PRO A 215 13.23 26.64 3.10
CA PRO A 215 13.26 25.21 3.36
C PRO A 215 14.63 24.65 3.84
N TYR A 216 14.60 23.38 4.28
CA TYR A 216 15.63 22.61 5.01
C TYR A 216 17.02 22.46 4.31
N MET A 217 17.12 22.61 2.98
CA MET A 217 18.34 22.41 2.18
C MET A 217 19.45 23.40 2.52
N TRP A 218 19.12 24.65 2.83
CA TRP A 218 20.12 25.69 3.01
C TRP A 218 20.80 25.64 4.38
N TYR A 219 20.28 24.81 5.28
CA TYR A 219 20.82 24.64 6.62
C TYR A 219 20.94 23.16 7.03
N PRO A 220 21.78 22.34 6.38
CA PRO A 220 22.04 20.96 6.82
C PRO A 220 22.64 20.88 8.23
N ARG A 221 23.15 22.02 8.75
CA ARG A 221 23.59 22.18 10.14
C ARG A 221 22.42 22.36 11.12
N ASN A 222 21.19 22.61 10.67
CA ASN A 222 19.99 22.54 11.50
C ASN A 222 19.50 21.08 11.60
N PHE A 223 19.73 20.33 10.54
CA PHE A 223 19.43 18.91 10.46
C PHE A 223 20.40 18.13 11.36
N TYR A 224 19.87 17.30 12.26
CA TYR A 224 20.63 16.51 13.24
C TYR A 224 21.43 17.28 14.30
N ASN A 225 21.32 18.61 14.40
CA ASN A 225 22.07 19.40 15.38
C ASN A 225 21.27 19.56 16.68
N ASN A 226 21.33 18.53 17.53
CA ASN A 226 20.62 18.46 18.84
C ASN A 226 19.11 18.70 18.76
N ARG A 227 18.50 18.52 17.57
CA ARG A 227 17.07 18.66 17.38
C ARG A 227 16.38 17.36 17.76
N PRO A 228 15.38 17.38 18.68
CA PRO A 228 14.66 16.18 19.02
C PRO A 228 13.78 15.74 17.85
N THR A 229 13.75 14.43 17.62
CA THR A 229 12.75 13.77 16.78
C THR A 229 11.39 13.78 17.47
N VAL A 230 10.32 13.55 16.70
CA VAL A 230 8.93 13.45 17.18
C VAL A 230 8.79 12.39 18.26
N ILE A 231 9.55 11.31 18.16
CA ILE A 231 9.69 10.28 19.20
C ILE A 231 11.16 9.90 19.37
N GLN A 232 11.58 9.60 20.59
CA GLN A 232 12.94 9.15 20.89
C GLN A 232 13.00 7.61 20.94
N PRO A 233 14.10 6.99 20.47
CA PRO A 233 14.32 5.56 20.61
C PRO A 233 14.34 5.14 22.08
N ASP A 234 13.47 4.22 22.46
CA ASP A 234 13.36 3.68 23.81
C ASP A 234 13.24 2.16 23.75
N TYR A 235 14.36 1.49 24.03
CA TYR A 235 14.45 0.03 24.03
C TYR A 235 14.22 -0.59 25.42
N ASN A 236 13.69 0.15 26.39
CA ASN A 236 13.34 -0.41 27.70
C ASN A 236 12.36 -1.58 27.54
N LYS A 237 12.47 -2.57 28.42
CA LYS A 237 11.67 -3.81 28.33
C LYS A 237 10.16 -3.54 28.46
N ASP A 238 9.79 -2.51 29.21
CA ASP A 238 8.39 -2.12 29.44
C ASP A 238 7.81 -1.33 28.26
N THR A 239 8.66 -0.85 27.33
CA THR A 239 8.23 -0.10 26.15
C THR A 239 7.95 -1.06 25.00
N THR A 240 6.67 -1.34 24.74
CA THR A 240 6.23 -2.17 23.60
C THR A 240 6.19 -1.37 22.29
N ALA A 241 6.13 -2.06 21.14
CA ALA A 241 5.91 -1.41 19.84
C ALA A 241 4.59 -0.62 19.81
N MET A 242 3.53 -1.14 20.42
CA MET A 242 2.24 -0.46 20.51
C MET A 242 2.32 0.84 21.33
N ASN A 243 3.11 0.87 22.41
CA ASN A 243 3.38 2.13 23.12
C ASN A 243 4.14 3.13 22.24
N VAL A 244 5.07 2.67 21.40
CA VAL A 244 5.79 3.52 20.44
C VAL A 244 4.83 4.10 19.40
N TYR A 245 3.93 3.28 18.84
CA TYR A 245 2.95 3.73 17.84
C TYR A 245 1.98 4.75 18.42
N PHE A 246 1.46 4.50 19.63
CA PHE A 246 0.59 5.45 20.33
C PHE A 246 1.29 6.78 20.58
N ARG A 247 2.50 6.77 21.16
CA ARG A 247 3.26 7.99 21.44
C ARG A 247 3.60 8.77 20.17
N PHE A 248 3.92 8.07 19.09
CA PHE A 248 4.15 8.65 17.78
C PHE A 248 2.89 9.33 17.25
N ALA A 249 1.78 8.60 17.16
CA ALA A 249 0.49 9.10 16.68
C ALA A 249 0.02 10.32 17.48
N PHE A 250 0.06 10.23 18.81
CA PHE A 250 -0.29 11.32 19.72
C PHE A 250 0.56 12.58 19.47
N THR A 251 1.87 12.42 19.37
CA THR A 251 2.78 13.56 19.13
C THR A 251 2.53 14.20 17.77
N MET A 252 2.26 13.40 16.73
CA MET A 252 1.97 13.89 15.39
C MET A 252 0.65 14.69 15.32
N ILE A 253 -0.36 14.26 16.07
CA ILE A 253 -1.64 14.98 16.17
C ILE A 253 -1.45 16.30 16.95
N GLU A 254 -0.88 16.24 18.15
CA GLU A 254 -0.79 17.41 19.03
C GLU A 254 0.19 18.48 18.55
N GLN A 255 1.38 18.08 18.07
CA GLN A 255 2.48 19.02 17.81
C GLN A 255 2.58 19.43 16.35
N HIS A 256 2.07 18.61 15.42
CA HIS A 256 2.22 18.84 13.98
C HIS A 256 0.89 19.08 13.25
N GLY A 257 -0.26 18.86 13.89
CA GLY A 257 -1.57 19.07 13.27
C GLY A 257 -1.85 18.12 12.09
N LEU A 258 -1.15 16.99 12.01
CA LEU A 258 -1.21 16.05 10.88
C LEU A 258 -2.35 15.02 10.99
N GLY A 259 -3.36 15.27 11.84
CA GLY A 259 -4.32 14.24 12.24
C GLY A 259 -5.03 13.56 11.07
N MET A 260 -5.59 14.31 10.11
CA MET A 260 -6.29 13.69 8.97
C MET A 260 -5.33 12.89 8.09
N LYS A 261 -4.08 13.34 7.95
CA LYS A 261 -3.06 12.61 7.22
C LYS A 261 -2.76 11.28 7.92
N LEU A 262 -2.63 11.29 9.24
CA LEU A 262 -2.34 10.10 10.04
C LEU A 262 -3.44 9.03 9.91
N LEU A 263 -4.73 9.43 9.96
CA LEU A 263 -5.85 8.48 9.87
C LEU A 263 -5.84 7.63 8.58
N ARG A 264 -5.23 8.15 7.50
CA ARG A 264 -5.13 7.45 6.20
C ARG A 264 -4.36 6.13 6.29
N TYR A 265 -3.51 5.98 7.30
CA TYR A 265 -2.65 4.80 7.46
C TYR A 265 -3.19 3.80 8.50
N ILE A 266 -4.42 3.98 8.98
CA ILE A 266 -5.06 3.04 9.90
C ILE A 266 -5.39 1.75 9.16
N GLN A 267 -4.92 0.63 9.71
CA GLN A 267 -5.15 -0.73 9.24
C GLN A 267 -5.21 -1.66 10.45
N HIS A 268 -5.98 -2.73 10.32
CA HIS A 268 -6.18 -3.77 11.34
C HIS A 268 -6.30 -5.12 10.64
N ASN A 269 -5.78 -6.19 11.25
CA ASN A 269 -5.91 -7.54 10.69
C ASN A 269 -7.31 -8.11 10.93
N GLU A 270 -7.76 -8.97 10.00
CA GLU A 270 -8.92 -9.83 10.21
C GLU A 270 -8.55 -10.94 11.20
N ILE A 271 -9.27 -11.08 12.31
CA ILE A 271 -9.16 -12.27 13.16
C ILE A 271 -9.82 -13.40 12.37
N SER A 272 -9.02 -14.27 11.74
CA SER A 272 -9.51 -15.51 11.18
C SER A 272 -9.81 -16.50 12.32
N ILE A 273 -11.08 -16.84 12.51
CA ILE A 273 -11.48 -17.93 13.39
C ILE A 273 -11.45 -19.22 12.55
N GLU A 274 -10.41 -20.03 12.68
CA GLU A 274 -10.40 -21.39 12.11
C GLU A 274 -11.04 -22.39 13.09
N GLY A 275 -12.33 -22.71 12.89
CA GLY A 275 -13.07 -23.70 13.69
C GLY A 275 -13.52 -23.22 15.07
N ASP A 276 -13.73 -24.16 16.01
CA ASP A 276 -14.13 -23.87 17.41
C ASP A 276 -12.96 -23.41 18.31
N THR A 277 -11.77 -23.22 17.73
CA THR A 277 -10.57 -22.76 18.43
C THR A 277 -10.14 -21.41 17.88
N LEU A 278 -10.07 -20.41 18.77
CA LEU A 278 -9.40 -19.12 18.50
C LEU A 278 -7.93 -19.38 18.19
N SER A 279 -7.57 -19.55 16.92
CA SER A 279 -6.20 -19.32 16.46
C SER A 279 -6.01 -17.82 16.25
N ILE A 280 -5.88 -17.10 17.36
CA ILE A 280 -5.14 -15.84 17.33
C ILE A 280 -3.74 -16.27 16.91
N GLU A 281 -3.26 -15.94 15.70
CA GLU A 281 -1.81 -15.86 15.52
C GLU A 281 -1.35 -14.98 16.68
N GLU A 282 -0.50 -15.50 17.59
CA GLU A 282 -0.20 -14.84 18.87
C GLU A 282 0.32 -13.39 18.70
N ASP A 283 0.65 -12.98 17.47
CA ASP A 283 1.14 -11.67 17.04
C ASP A 283 0.20 -10.90 16.06
N ALA A 284 -1.04 -11.36 15.82
CA ALA A 284 -1.97 -10.66 14.92
C ALA A 284 -2.44 -9.34 15.53
N ALA A 285 -2.03 -8.23 14.91
CA ALA A 285 -2.43 -6.89 15.26
C ALA A 285 -3.93 -6.66 14.99
N SER A 286 -4.77 -7.14 15.91
CA SER A 286 -6.23 -7.08 15.88
C SER A 286 -6.78 -5.77 16.44
N ILE A 287 -7.88 -5.28 15.88
CA ILE A 287 -8.59 -4.09 16.39
C ILE A 287 -9.01 -4.18 17.88
N GLU A 288 -8.88 -5.35 18.49
CA GLU A 288 -9.12 -5.60 19.91
C GLU A 288 -7.88 -5.45 20.82
N GLU A 289 -6.71 -5.10 20.29
CA GLU A 289 -5.52 -4.80 21.11
C GLU A 289 -5.70 -3.58 22.05
N ASP A 290 -4.88 -3.52 23.10
CA ASP A 290 -4.85 -2.48 24.13
C ASP A 290 -4.31 -1.10 23.66
N ILE A 291 -4.50 -0.75 22.38
CA ILE A 291 -4.26 0.60 21.87
C ILE A 291 -5.46 1.11 21.08
N PRO A 292 -5.70 2.43 21.09
CA PRO A 292 -6.84 2.98 20.38
C PRO A 292 -6.84 2.67 18.89
N SER A 293 -8.01 2.41 18.31
CA SER A 293 -8.16 2.02 16.90
C SER A 293 -7.69 3.10 15.92
N TRP A 294 -7.64 4.36 16.36
CA TRP A 294 -7.15 5.50 15.58
C TRP A 294 -5.62 5.57 15.49
N VAL A 295 -4.89 4.73 16.22
CA VAL A 295 -3.42 4.64 16.14
C VAL A 295 -3.03 3.74 14.96
N PRO A 296 -2.28 4.25 13.95
CA PRO A 296 -1.78 3.41 12.87
C PRO A 296 -0.81 2.35 13.38
N ARG A 297 -0.97 1.13 12.84
CA ARG A 297 -0.15 -0.03 13.19
C ARG A 297 0.81 -0.33 12.06
N TRP A 298 2.08 0.01 12.25
CA TRP A 298 3.10 -0.02 11.19
C TRP A 298 3.69 -1.40 10.94
N ASN A 299 3.41 -2.38 11.79
CA ASN A 299 3.79 -3.78 11.61
C ASN A 299 2.82 -4.58 10.74
N ILE A 300 1.65 -4.03 10.39
CA ILE A 300 0.68 -4.72 9.52
C ILE A 300 1.14 -4.63 8.07
N CYS A 301 1.36 -5.78 7.44
CA CYS A 301 1.90 -5.91 6.09
C CYS A 301 0.86 -5.70 4.97
N GLU A 302 -0.44 -5.75 5.27
CA GLU A 302 -1.47 -5.53 4.26
C GLU A 302 -1.34 -4.10 3.70
N ALA A 303 -1.06 -3.95 2.40
CA ALA A 303 -0.95 -2.63 1.80
C ALA A 303 -2.35 -2.01 1.66
N SER A 304 -2.55 -0.79 2.17
CA SER A 304 -3.82 -0.07 1.93
C SER A 304 -3.87 0.34 0.45
N PRO A 305 -4.84 -0.15 -0.33
CA PRO A 305 -4.93 0.19 -1.75
C PRO A 305 -5.24 1.67 -1.98
N PHE A 306 -5.77 2.36 -0.97
CA PHE A 306 -6.22 3.74 -1.07
C PHE A 306 -5.13 4.78 -0.80
N THR A 307 -4.03 4.42 -0.13
CA THR A 307 -2.96 5.39 0.19
C THR A 307 -2.35 6.04 -1.05
N ARG A 308 -2.35 5.36 -2.20
CA ARG A 308 -1.89 5.91 -3.50
C ARG A 308 -3.00 6.55 -4.34
N ALA A 309 -4.28 6.27 -4.04
CA ALA A 309 -5.42 6.71 -4.82
C ALA A 309 -5.99 8.07 -4.34
N VAL A 310 -5.70 8.46 -3.10
CA VAL A 310 -6.07 9.76 -2.50
C VAL A 310 -5.78 11.00 -3.34
N ASN A 311 -4.73 11.02 -4.15
CA ASN A 311 -4.42 12.18 -5.02
C ASN A 311 -5.50 12.43 -6.10
N PHE A 312 -6.43 11.49 -6.28
CA PHE A 312 -7.54 11.59 -7.22
C PHE A 312 -8.88 11.94 -6.57
N TYR A 313 -8.97 11.88 -5.24
CA TYR A 313 -10.22 12.05 -4.51
C TYR A 313 -10.26 13.37 -3.76
N THR A 314 -11.46 13.91 -3.62
CA THR A 314 -11.70 15.22 -3.03
C THR A 314 -12.97 15.25 -2.18
N ALA A 315 -13.35 14.10 -1.58
CA ALA A 315 -14.67 13.85 -0.99
C ALA A 315 -15.18 14.95 -0.05
N ALA A 316 -14.32 15.51 0.81
CA ALA A 316 -14.65 16.62 1.71
C ALA A 316 -13.62 17.77 1.69
N THR A 317 -12.69 17.79 0.75
CA THR A 317 -11.59 18.78 0.67
C THR A 317 -12.03 20.24 0.53
N ARG A 318 -13.27 20.47 0.10
CA ARG A 318 -13.87 21.82 0.01
C ARG A 318 -14.25 22.39 1.39
N LEU A 319 -14.27 21.55 2.42
CA LEU A 319 -14.54 21.93 3.80
C LEU A 319 -13.23 22.12 4.56
N PRO A 320 -13.22 22.93 5.64
CA PRO A 320 -12.04 23.07 6.47
C PRO A 320 -11.67 21.72 7.11
N SER A 321 -10.36 21.48 7.31
CA SER A 321 -9.91 20.29 8.04
C SER A 321 -10.42 20.29 9.47
N THR A 322 -10.80 19.10 9.95
CA THR A 322 -11.21 18.91 11.34
C THR A 322 -10.06 19.20 12.31
N SER A 323 -10.34 19.91 13.39
CA SER A 323 -9.43 19.99 14.53
C SER A 323 -9.57 18.72 15.36
N PHE A 324 -8.43 18.09 15.67
CA PHE A 324 -8.39 16.90 16.51
C PHE A 324 -8.25 17.30 17.96
N GLU A 325 -9.14 16.82 18.81
CA GLU A 325 -9.00 16.96 20.26
C GLU A 325 -8.78 15.58 20.86
N VAL A 326 -7.59 15.35 21.41
CA VAL A 326 -7.27 14.12 22.12
C VAL A 326 -7.67 14.29 23.57
N SER A 327 -8.59 13.46 24.05
CA SER A 327 -8.90 13.37 25.48
C SER A 327 -8.12 12.20 26.05
N LEU A 328 -7.07 12.51 26.82
CA LEU A 328 -6.32 11.50 27.56
C LEU A 328 -7.25 10.85 28.57
N GLY A 329 -7.54 9.57 28.35
CA GLY A 329 -8.40 8.76 29.20
C GLY A 329 -7.92 8.72 30.66
N THR A 330 -8.85 8.43 31.58
CA THR A 330 -8.53 8.12 32.97
C THR A 330 -8.35 6.60 33.13
N ALA A 331 -8.07 6.09 34.34
CA ALA A 331 -8.10 4.65 34.58
C ALA A 331 -9.48 4.00 34.32
N VAL A 332 -10.53 4.80 34.09
CA VAL A 332 -11.92 4.40 33.86
C VAL A 332 -12.39 4.74 32.43
N ASP A 333 -11.79 5.73 31.77
CA ASP A 333 -12.19 6.20 30.43
C ASP A 333 -11.10 5.90 29.39
N PRO A 334 -11.44 5.39 28.19
CA PRO A 334 -10.46 5.14 27.14
C PRO A 334 -9.85 6.44 26.60
N ILE A 335 -8.65 6.35 26.01
CA ILE A 335 -8.03 7.49 25.32
C ILE A 335 -8.78 7.74 24.02
N THR A 336 -9.46 8.89 23.91
CA THR A 336 -10.33 9.16 22.77
C THR A 336 -9.77 10.24 21.85
N LEU A 337 -9.99 10.07 20.55
CA LEU A 337 -9.75 11.09 19.53
C LEU A 337 -11.09 11.63 19.02
N ASN A 338 -11.35 12.91 19.25
CA ASN A 338 -12.57 13.56 18.80
C ASN A 338 -12.36 14.17 17.41
N ILE A 339 -13.26 13.86 16.48
CA ILE A 339 -13.28 14.42 15.12
C ILE A 339 -14.67 14.91 14.74
N LYS A 340 -14.77 15.98 13.95
CA LYS A 340 -16.04 16.33 13.26
C LYS A 340 -16.20 15.51 11.99
N ALA A 341 -17.30 14.76 11.88
CA ALA A 341 -17.61 13.92 10.72
C ALA A 341 -19.11 13.88 10.42
N HIS A 342 -19.47 13.53 9.18
CA HIS A 342 -20.84 13.32 8.73
C HIS A 342 -21.10 11.83 8.46
N CYS A 343 -22.16 11.28 9.04
CA CYS A 343 -22.53 9.88 8.83
C CYS A 343 -23.25 9.71 7.47
N MET A 344 -22.69 8.88 6.61
CA MET A 344 -23.24 8.55 5.30
C MET A 344 -24.19 7.35 5.34
N GLY A 345 -24.23 6.64 6.46
CA GLY A 345 -25.15 5.53 6.71
C GLY A 345 -24.44 4.20 7.01
N PRO A 346 -25.23 3.18 7.37
CA PRO A 346 -24.70 1.87 7.72
C PRO A 346 -24.37 1.03 6.48
N VAL A 347 -23.34 0.20 6.62
CA VAL A 347 -23.08 -0.98 5.80
C VAL A 347 -24.24 -1.96 6.01
N TYR A 348 -25.01 -2.19 4.96
CA TYR A 348 -26.14 -3.10 4.94
C TYR A 348 -25.68 -4.55 4.81
N CYS A 349 -24.82 -4.80 3.82
CA CYS A 349 -24.17 -6.09 3.65
C CYS A 349 -22.73 -5.90 3.17
N SER A 350 -21.90 -6.91 3.47
CA SER A 350 -20.50 -6.94 3.08
C SER A 350 -20.20 -8.28 2.43
N MET A 351 -19.46 -8.26 1.32
CA MET A 351 -19.14 -9.42 0.50
C MET A 351 -17.62 -9.59 0.49
N LEU A 352 -17.16 -10.78 0.88
CA LEU A 352 -15.74 -11.12 0.80
C LEU A 352 -15.38 -11.45 -0.66
N ILE A 353 -14.17 -11.11 -1.05
CA ILE A 353 -13.55 -11.53 -2.31
C ILE A 353 -12.45 -12.53 -1.94
N PRO A 354 -12.73 -13.86 -1.92
CA PRO A 354 -11.73 -14.89 -1.63
C PRO A 354 -10.48 -14.77 -2.50
N TYR A 355 -9.34 -14.68 -1.81
CA TYR A 355 -7.99 -14.53 -2.35
C TYR A 355 -7.56 -15.66 -3.30
N GLU A 356 -7.90 -16.90 -2.96
CA GLU A 356 -7.32 -18.11 -3.58
C GLU A 356 -7.86 -18.44 -4.98
N GLN A 357 -8.95 -17.81 -5.41
CA GLN A 357 -9.60 -18.14 -6.69
C GLN A 357 -9.23 -17.19 -7.84
N TYR A 358 -8.54 -16.08 -7.57
CA TYR A 358 -8.13 -15.11 -8.60
C TYR A 358 -6.69 -15.26 -9.07
N THR A 359 -5.87 -15.97 -8.31
CA THR A 359 -4.42 -16.07 -8.48
C THR A 359 -3.96 -17.15 -9.46
N LYS A 360 -4.85 -17.88 -10.15
CA LYS A 360 -4.39 -18.80 -11.20
C LYS A 360 -3.60 -18.13 -12.33
N HIS A 361 -3.60 -16.79 -12.43
CA HIS A 361 -2.61 -16.01 -13.21
C HIS A 361 -2.01 -14.80 -12.47
N SER A 362 -1.96 -14.80 -11.14
CA SER A 362 -1.03 -13.93 -10.41
C SER A 362 0.14 -14.81 -10.00
N PRO A 363 1.36 -14.67 -10.56
CA PRO A 363 2.45 -15.63 -10.37
C PRO A 363 3.01 -15.75 -8.94
N ASP A 364 2.37 -15.20 -7.92
CA ASP A 364 3.10 -14.57 -6.82
C ASP A 364 2.90 -15.12 -5.41
N ILE A 365 2.09 -16.14 -5.11
CA ILE A 365 2.16 -16.80 -3.78
C ILE A 365 2.01 -18.32 -3.90
N GLU A 366 3.14 -19.03 -4.03
CA GLU A 366 3.27 -20.40 -3.53
C GLU A 366 4.00 -20.32 -2.19
N THR A 367 3.25 -20.27 -1.09
CA THR A 367 3.80 -20.60 0.22
C THR A 367 4.05 -22.11 0.26
N GLU A 368 5.30 -22.52 0.09
CA GLU A 368 5.77 -23.86 0.43
C GLU A 368 5.72 -24.06 1.96
N THR A 369 4.53 -24.28 2.54
CA THR A 369 4.36 -25.05 3.81
C THR A 369 2.91 -25.37 4.20
N ALA A 370 1.95 -25.32 3.28
CA ALA A 370 0.65 -25.96 3.52
C ALA A 370 0.25 -26.72 2.25
N GLN A 371 0.18 -28.04 2.33
CA GLN A 371 -0.66 -28.76 1.37
C GLN A 371 -2.06 -28.16 1.50
N PRO A 372 -2.67 -27.63 0.42
CA PRO A 372 -4.03 -27.13 0.51
C PRO A 372 -4.90 -28.25 1.08
N PRO A 373 -5.80 -27.95 2.04
CA PRO A 373 -6.77 -28.94 2.50
C PRO A 373 -7.46 -29.51 1.25
N ALA A 374 -7.55 -30.85 1.21
CA ALA A 374 -8.03 -31.58 0.04
C ALA A 374 -9.31 -30.92 -0.49
N ALA A 375 -9.23 -30.40 -1.71
CA ALA A 375 -10.27 -29.62 -2.38
C ALA A 375 -11.64 -30.31 -2.28
N LYS A 376 -12.48 -29.79 -1.39
CA LYS A 376 -13.91 -30.02 -1.33
C LYS A 376 -14.55 -28.76 -0.75
N GLU A 377 -14.94 -27.84 -1.63
CA GLU A 377 -16.14 -26.99 -1.57
C GLU A 377 -16.07 -25.95 -2.72
N ASP A 378 -17.11 -25.99 -3.56
CA ASP A 378 -17.52 -25.10 -4.65
C ASP A 378 -16.55 -24.00 -5.17
N TYR A 379 -16.05 -24.21 -6.39
CA TYR A 379 -15.35 -23.22 -7.22
C TYR A 379 -16.30 -22.10 -7.68
N TYR A 380 -16.67 -21.17 -6.79
CA TYR A 380 -17.51 -20.03 -7.13
C TYR A 380 -16.66 -18.78 -7.37
N ASN A 381 -16.55 -18.33 -8.63
CA ASN A 381 -15.89 -17.06 -8.98
C ASN A 381 -16.45 -15.92 -8.11
N PRO A 382 -15.64 -15.29 -7.23
CA PRO A 382 -16.19 -14.33 -6.28
C PRO A 382 -16.81 -13.08 -6.91
N LEU A 383 -16.47 -12.79 -8.16
CA LEU A 383 -17.04 -11.68 -8.91
C LEU A 383 -18.49 -12.01 -9.24
N GLU A 384 -18.76 -13.26 -9.60
CA GLU A 384 -20.12 -13.74 -9.85
C GLU A 384 -20.91 -13.84 -8.56
N SER A 385 -20.30 -14.23 -7.44
CA SER A 385 -20.96 -14.19 -6.14
C SER A 385 -21.42 -12.77 -5.76
N ILE A 386 -20.58 -11.76 -6.01
CA ILE A 386 -20.96 -10.36 -5.81
C ILE A 386 -22.10 -9.96 -6.76
N ILE A 387 -22.00 -10.31 -8.05
CA ILE A 387 -23.02 -9.97 -9.05
C ILE A 387 -24.37 -10.61 -8.73
N GLU A 388 -24.38 -11.89 -8.35
CA GLU A 388 -25.59 -12.60 -7.91
C GLU A 388 -26.20 -11.93 -6.67
N THR A 389 -25.35 -11.57 -5.69
CA THR A 389 -25.79 -10.85 -4.50
C THR A 389 -26.41 -9.50 -4.87
N LEU A 390 -25.80 -8.76 -5.80
CA LEU A 390 -26.35 -7.51 -6.31
C LEU A 390 -27.70 -7.71 -7.02
N ASP A 391 -27.83 -8.76 -7.83
CA ASP A 391 -29.06 -9.06 -8.55
C ASP A 391 -30.21 -9.43 -7.61
N VAL A 392 -29.91 -10.10 -6.49
CA VAL A 392 -30.88 -10.39 -5.43
C VAL A 392 -31.28 -9.10 -4.71
N LEU A 393 -30.31 -8.27 -4.32
CA LEU A 393 -30.55 -7.12 -3.44
C LEU A 393 -31.01 -5.85 -4.17
N LYS A 394 -30.85 -5.72 -5.49
CA LYS A 394 -31.19 -4.48 -6.23
C LYS A 394 -32.63 -4.01 -6.07
N ASN A 395 -33.56 -4.92 -5.77
CA ASN A 395 -34.97 -4.59 -5.56
C ASN A 395 -35.28 -4.11 -4.13
N ASP A 396 -34.35 -4.31 -3.19
CA ASP A 396 -34.52 -3.94 -1.79
C ASP A 396 -34.15 -2.46 -1.52
N PHE A 397 -33.43 -1.82 -2.44
CA PHE A 397 -32.94 -0.45 -2.27
C PHE A 397 -33.87 0.60 -2.88
N ALA A 398 -33.99 1.74 -2.20
CA ALA A 398 -34.84 2.85 -2.62
C ALA A 398 -34.35 3.52 -3.92
N THR A 399 -33.04 3.54 -4.15
CA THR A 399 -32.42 4.08 -5.36
C THR A 399 -31.55 3.02 -6.02
N GLN A 400 -31.95 2.59 -7.22
CA GLN A 400 -31.20 1.62 -8.02
C GLN A 400 -30.00 2.24 -8.76
N GLU A 401 -29.82 3.57 -8.67
CA GLU A 401 -28.82 4.34 -9.41
C GLU A 401 -27.39 3.84 -9.20
N TYR A 402 -27.06 3.38 -7.99
CA TYR A 402 -25.71 2.95 -7.61
C TYR A 402 -25.55 1.44 -7.40
N CYS A 403 -26.58 0.67 -7.76
CA CYS A 403 -26.66 -0.77 -7.57
C CYS A 403 -26.74 -1.50 -8.93
N ASP A 404 -25.74 -1.28 -9.79
CA ASP A 404 -25.63 -1.89 -11.12
C ASP A 404 -24.19 -2.35 -11.45
N LEU A 405 -24.03 -3.04 -12.58
CA LEU A 405 -22.73 -3.56 -13.02
C LEU A 405 -21.72 -2.44 -13.35
N ARG A 406 -22.19 -1.24 -13.75
CA ARG A 406 -21.30 -0.12 -14.03
C ARG A 406 -20.72 0.44 -12.74
N SER A 407 -21.57 0.63 -11.73
CA SER A 407 -21.20 1.04 -10.39
C SER A 407 -20.27 0.02 -9.74
N LEU A 408 -20.53 -1.28 -9.93
CA LEU A 408 -19.61 -2.34 -9.50
C LEU A 408 -18.25 -2.23 -10.22
N SER A 409 -18.24 -2.07 -11.54
CA SER A 409 -16.99 -1.96 -12.30
C SER A 409 -16.15 -0.75 -11.87
N ALA A 410 -16.78 0.37 -11.53
CA ALA A 410 -16.08 1.53 -11.01
C ALA A 410 -15.62 1.27 -9.57
N THR A 411 -16.45 0.63 -8.75
CA THR A 411 -16.14 0.36 -7.34
C THR A 411 -14.92 -0.55 -7.19
N LEU A 412 -14.84 -1.62 -7.97
CA LEU A 412 -13.71 -2.57 -7.92
C LEU A 412 -12.37 -1.95 -8.33
N THR A 413 -12.37 -0.80 -9.01
CA THR A 413 -11.15 -0.03 -9.32
C THR A 413 -10.99 1.23 -8.47
N GLY A 414 -11.83 1.42 -7.45
CA GLY A 414 -11.85 2.67 -6.68
C GLY A 414 -12.14 3.90 -7.55
N GLY A 415 -12.89 3.77 -8.64
CA GLY A 415 -13.21 4.90 -9.52
C GLY A 415 -12.06 5.31 -10.43
N LEU A 416 -11.03 4.46 -10.59
CA LEU A 416 -9.89 4.70 -11.47
C LEU A 416 -9.97 3.82 -12.74
N THR A 417 -9.37 4.30 -13.81
CA THR A 417 -9.19 3.56 -15.08
C THR A 417 -7.78 3.79 -15.62
N CYS A 418 -7.38 3.03 -16.63
CA CYS A 418 -6.09 3.19 -17.31
C CYS A 418 -6.30 3.70 -18.73
N ASN A 419 -5.56 4.75 -19.09
CA ASN A 419 -5.56 5.26 -20.46
C ASN A 419 -4.77 4.33 -21.41
N GLU A 420 -4.69 4.69 -22.70
CA GLU A 420 -3.99 3.88 -23.71
C GLU A 420 -2.49 3.72 -23.44
N GLU A 421 -1.89 4.62 -22.66
CA GLU A 421 -0.48 4.60 -22.25
C GLU A 421 -0.27 3.84 -20.93
N GLY A 422 -1.33 3.29 -20.33
CA GLY A 422 -1.28 2.57 -19.05
C GLY A 422 -1.25 3.48 -17.81
N LEU A 423 -1.38 4.80 -17.98
CA LEU A 423 -1.44 5.75 -16.87
C LEU A 423 -2.83 5.73 -16.22
N ARG A 424 -2.86 5.82 -14.88
CA ARG A 424 -4.10 5.86 -14.11
C ARG A 424 -4.76 7.23 -14.20
N GLU A 425 -6.08 7.25 -14.39
CA GLU A 425 -6.90 8.45 -14.39
C GLU A 425 -8.28 8.20 -13.74
N VAL A 426 -8.98 9.28 -13.42
CA VAL A 426 -10.32 9.22 -12.80
C VAL A 426 -11.37 8.88 -13.84
N ILE A 427 -12.29 7.98 -13.46
CA ILE A 427 -13.47 7.68 -14.27
C ILE A 427 -14.37 8.93 -14.36
N ASN A 428 -14.72 9.32 -15.57
CA ASN A 428 -15.56 10.45 -15.89
C ASN A 428 -16.45 10.13 -17.12
N GLU A 429 -17.30 11.06 -17.53
CA GLU A 429 -18.25 10.88 -18.64
C GLU A 429 -17.58 10.42 -19.96
N LYS A 430 -16.31 10.77 -20.19
CA LYS A 430 -15.61 10.45 -21.45
C LYS A 430 -15.05 9.03 -21.48
N ASN A 431 -14.63 8.49 -20.34
CA ASN A 431 -13.96 7.18 -20.26
C ASN A 431 -14.79 6.09 -19.57
N ALA A 432 -15.87 6.45 -18.86
CA ALA A 432 -16.70 5.50 -18.11
C ALA A 432 -17.27 4.36 -18.97
N THR A 433 -17.62 4.64 -20.22
CA THR A 433 -18.11 3.61 -21.14
C THR A 433 -17.01 2.62 -21.52
N GLN A 434 -15.80 3.11 -21.80
CA GLN A 434 -14.66 2.26 -22.13
C GLN A 434 -14.24 1.42 -20.92
N HIS A 435 -14.19 2.02 -19.73
CA HIS A 435 -13.93 1.32 -18.49
C HIS A 435 -14.88 0.13 -18.27
N TYR A 436 -16.16 0.34 -18.51
CA TYR A 436 -17.16 -0.73 -18.43
C TYR A 436 -16.93 -1.83 -19.48
N TYR A 437 -16.52 -1.48 -20.69
CA TYR A 437 -16.16 -2.47 -21.71
C TYR A 437 -14.94 -3.28 -21.29
N ASP A 438 -13.91 -2.63 -20.73
CA ASP A 438 -12.70 -3.28 -20.22
C ASP A 438 -13.05 -4.23 -19.05
N PHE A 439 -13.98 -3.84 -18.17
CA PHE A 439 -14.55 -4.74 -17.16
C PHE A 439 -15.23 -5.97 -17.77
N CYS A 440 -16.08 -5.77 -18.78
CA CYS A 440 -16.73 -6.89 -19.47
C CYS A 440 -15.72 -7.83 -20.12
N ALA A 441 -14.65 -7.29 -20.72
CA ALA A 441 -13.54 -8.07 -21.28
C ALA A 441 -12.79 -8.87 -20.20
N TYR A 442 -12.53 -8.24 -19.05
CA TYR A 442 -11.91 -8.89 -17.89
C TYR A 442 -12.77 -10.04 -17.35
N ARG A 443 -14.06 -9.79 -17.11
CA ARG A 443 -15.02 -10.79 -16.65
C ARG A 443 -15.10 -11.97 -17.63
N HIS A 444 -15.16 -11.70 -18.93
CA HIS A 444 -15.17 -12.73 -19.96
C HIS A 444 -13.89 -13.58 -19.91
N ALA A 445 -12.72 -12.95 -19.91
CA ALA A 445 -11.43 -13.66 -19.86
C ALA A 445 -11.32 -14.58 -18.64
N LYS A 446 -11.76 -14.13 -17.46
CA LYS A 446 -11.76 -14.94 -16.24
C LYS A 446 -12.76 -16.10 -16.28
N SER A 447 -13.92 -15.92 -16.91
CA SER A 447 -14.89 -17.01 -17.07
C SER A 447 -14.37 -18.16 -17.94
N GLU A 448 -13.50 -17.88 -18.91
CA GLU A 448 -12.86 -18.91 -19.75
C GLU A 448 -11.77 -19.67 -18.99
N ASP A 449 -11.09 -19.00 -18.07
CA ASP A 449 -10.00 -19.53 -17.24
C ASP A 449 -10.50 -20.53 -16.17
N THR A 450 -11.75 -20.34 -15.70
CA THR A 450 -12.43 -21.24 -14.76
C THR A 450 -13.08 -22.47 -15.42
N ARG A 451 -13.07 -22.58 -16.76
CA ARG A 451 -13.56 -23.81 -17.44
C ARG A 451 -12.55 -24.93 -17.23
N ASN A 452 -12.75 -25.70 -16.17
CA ASN A 452 -12.12 -27.01 -16.03
C ASN A 452 -12.57 -27.87 -17.23
N PRO A 453 -11.69 -28.61 -17.93
CA PRO A 453 -12.10 -29.47 -19.06
C PRO A 453 -13.11 -30.59 -18.68
N GLY A 454 -13.51 -30.69 -17.41
CA GLY A 454 -14.54 -31.60 -16.90
C GLY A 454 -15.88 -30.97 -16.52
N THR A 455 -16.06 -29.64 -16.54
CA THR A 455 -17.36 -28.99 -16.26
C THR A 455 -18.23 -28.98 -17.52
N THR A 456 -19.46 -29.49 -17.42
CA THR A 456 -20.38 -29.58 -18.56
C THR A 456 -20.88 -28.19 -19.00
N GLU A 457 -21.18 -28.02 -20.30
CA GLU A 457 -21.69 -26.77 -20.90
C GLU A 457 -22.91 -26.18 -20.16
N ALA A 458 -23.66 -27.00 -19.41
CA ALA A 458 -24.82 -26.58 -18.62
C ALA A 458 -24.45 -25.75 -17.38
N GLU A 459 -23.29 -25.99 -16.74
CA GLU A 459 -22.82 -25.23 -15.57
C GLU A 459 -22.23 -23.86 -15.97
N SER A 460 -21.77 -23.73 -17.23
CA SER A 460 -21.24 -22.49 -17.79
C SER A 460 -22.34 -21.49 -18.24
N SER A 461 -23.62 -21.83 -18.07
CA SER A 461 -24.76 -21.17 -18.73
C SER A 461 -25.42 -20.02 -17.95
N THR A 462 -24.99 -19.74 -16.71
CA THR A 462 -25.55 -18.66 -15.85
C THR A 462 -24.95 -17.28 -16.10
N LEU A 463 -23.83 -17.21 -16.81
CA LEU A 463 -23.13 -15.96 -17.13
C LEU A 463 -23.77 -15.27 -18.33
N SER A 464 -24.72 -14.36 -18.08
CA SER A 464 -25.16 -13.41 -19.12
C SER A 464 -24.03 -12.43 -19.42
N LEU A 465 -23.11 -12.84 -20.30
CA LEU A 465 -21.99 -12.00 -20.75
C LEU A 465 -22.50 -11.10 -21.88
N SER A 466 -22.59 -9.80 -21.60
CA SER A 466 -22.90 -8.81 -22.62
C SER A 466 -21.92 -8.92 -23.79
N GLN A 467 -22.36 -8.69 -25.05
CA GLN A 467 -21.44 -8.64 -26.19
C GLN A 467 -20.42 -7.50 -26.11
N ASP A 468 -20.55 -6.63 -25.11
CA ASP A 468 -19.67 -5.49 -24.89
C ASP A 468 -18.23 -5.89 -24.53
N TYR A 469 -17.97 -7.12 -24.08
CA TYR A 469 -16.61 -7.61 -23.84
C TYR A 469 -15.72 -7.50 -25.09
N LYS A 470 -16.31 -7.55 -26.30
CA LYS A 470 -15.58 -7.43 -27.58
C LYS A 470 -15.04 -6.02 -27.84
N LYS A 471 -15.53 -5.03 -27.10
CA LYS A 471 -15.13 -3.62 -27.23
C LYS A 471 -14.11 -3.19 -26.16
N GLY A 472 -13.79 -4.08 -25.22
CA GLY A 472 -12.90 -3.82 -24.12
C GLY A 472 -11.57 -4.55 -24.22
N ASP A 473 -10.63 -4.11 -23.38
CA ASP A 473 -9.34 -4.76 -23.18
C ASP A 473 -9.21 -5.20 -21.71
N ASN A 474 -9.15 -6.51 -21.46
CA ASN A 474 -9.02 -7.05 -20.12
C ASN A 474 -7.74 -6.59 -19.40
N LYS A 475 -6.69 -6.21 -20.15
CA LYS A 475 -5.42 -5.76 -19.58
C LYS A 475 -5.51 -4.34 -19.02
N ARG A 476 -6.47 -3.53 -19.49
CA ARG A 476 -6.72 -2.17 -18.99
C ARG A 476 -7.51 -2.14 -17.70
N TYR A 477 -8.24 -3.22 -17.39
CA TYR A 477 -9.04 -3.31 -16.18
C TYR A 477 -8.18 -3.76 -14.99
N THR A 478 -7.67 -2.77 -14.25
CA THR A 478 -6.70 -2.93 -13.15
C THR A 478 -7.29 -3.45 -11.82
N ALA A 479 -8.57 -3.82 -11.80
CA ALA A 479 -9.31 -4.12 -10.57
C ALA A 479 -8.78 -5.31 -9.74
N ALA A 480 -7.88 -6.13 -10.28
CA ALA A 480 -7.25 -7.21 -9.54
C ALA A 480 -6.69 -6.68 -8.19
N TYR A 481 -5.86 -5.63 -8.22
CA TYR A 481 -5.10 -5.22 -7.03
C TYR A 481 -5.91 -4.55 -5.90
N LEU A 482 -6.93 -3.74 -6.21
CA LEU A 482 -7.63 -2.96 -5.17
C LEU A 482 -8.68 -3.80 -4.43
N ALA A 483 -9.35 -4.70 -5.15
CA ALA A 483 -10.36 -5.61 -4.60
C ALA A 483 -9.73 -6.76 -3.78
N GLU A 484 -8.47 -7.13 -4.07
CA GLU A 484 -7.73 -8.23 -3.42
C GLU A 484 -7.48 -8.02 -1.92
N SER A 485 -7.46 -6.78 -1.42
CA SER A 485 -7.17 -6.46 -0.01
C SER A 485 -8.26 -5.62 0.65
N THR A 486 -9.44 -5.56 0.05
CA THR A 486 -10.58 -4.80 0.55
C THR A 486 -11.83 -5.66 0.63
N ARG A 487 -12.81 -5.20 1.40
CA ARG A 487 -14.13 -5.80 1.44
C ARG A 487 -15.10 -4.94 0.66
N CYS A 488 -15.79 -5.56 -0.31
CA CYS A 488 -16.87 -4.92 -1.04
C CYS A 488 -18.10 -4.83 -0.12
N PHE A 489 -18.80 -3.71 -0.14
CA PHE A 489 -19.97 -3.52 0.68
C PHE A 489 -21.06 -2.72 -0.04
N LEU A 490 -22.29 -2.89 0.44
CA LEU A 490 -23.45 -2.11 0.06
C LEU A 490 -23.96 -1.33 1.26
N THR A 491 -24.31 -0.09 1.04
CA THR A 491 -25.00 0.78 2.01
C THR A 491 -26.52 0.62 1.88
N ARG A 492 -27.28 1.06 2.88
CA ARG A 492 -28.75 0.94 2.88
C ARG A 492 -29.45 1.79 1.81
N ASP A 493 -28.80 2.85 1.31
CA ASP A 493 -29.27 3.64 0.18
C ASP A 493 -28.82 3.06 -1.19
N GLY A 494 -28.18 1.88 -1.19
CA GLY A 494 -27.84 1.15 -2.41
C GLY A 494 -26.51 1.55 -3.06
N ARG A 495 -25.65 2.32 -2.38
CA ARG A 495 -24.30 2.64 -2.88
C ARG A 495 -23.33 1.50 -2.62
N LEU A 496 -22.54 1.20 -3.64
CA LEU A 496 -21.40 0.28 -3.58
C LEU A 496 -20.14 0.97 -3.04
N GLY A 497 -19.39 0.25 -2.22
CA GLY A 497 -18.13 0.72 -1.68
C GLY A 497 -17.10 -0.39 -1.46
N LEU A 498 -15.87 0.04 -1.20
CA LEU A 498 -14.76 -0.79 -0.77
C LEU A 498 -14.23 -0.25 0.56
N GLY A 499 -14.04 -1.13 1.54
CA GLY A 499 -13.50 -0.77 2.86
C GLY A 499 -12.40 -1.72 3.31
N PRO A 500 -11.85 -1.52 4.52
CA PRO A 500 -10.91 -2.45 5.13
C PRO A 500 -11.49 -3.87 5.14
N ARG A 501 -10.62 -4.88 5.04
CA ARG A 501 -11.03 -6.29 4.96
C ARG A 501 -11.96 -6.72 6.11
N ILE A 502 -11.80 -6.13 7.29
CA ILE A 502 -12.60 -6.37 8.50
C ILE A 502 -13.99 -5.71 8.53
N THR A 503 -14.38 -4.99 7.47
CA THR A 503 -15.70 -4.34 7.37
C THR A 503 -16.82 -5.38 7.49
N ALA A 504 -17.90 -5.07 8.21
CA ALA A 504 -19.02 -5.97 8.42
C ALA A 504 -20.35 -5.23 8.36
N GLY A 505 -21.44 -5.98 8.19
CA GLY A 505 -22.80 -5.43 8.33
C GLY A 505 -22.99 -4.76 9.69
N GLY A 506 -23.57 -3.55 9.69
CA GLY A 506 -23.74 -2.73 10.88
C GLY A 506 -22.61 -1.73 11.16
N ASP A 507 -21.45 -1.88 10.51
CA ASP A 507 -20.45 -0.80 10.46
C ASP A 507 -21.04 0.42 9.74
N GLN A 508 -20.45 1.59 9.92
CA GLN A 508 -20.96 2.85 9.39
C GLN A 508 -19.92 3.56 8.55
N ILE A 509 -20.36 4.22 7.49
CA ILE A 509 -19.50 5.03 6.63
C ILE A 509 -19.59 6.47 7.10
N TRP A 510 -18.44 7.06 7.42
CA TRP A 510 -18.33 8.42 7.91
C TRP A 510 -17.39 9.23 7.03
N LEU A 511 -17.75 10.48 6.77
CA LEU A 511 -16.94 11.43 6.04
C LEU A 511 -16.42 12.50 7.01
N PRO A 512 -15.16 12.41 7.46
CA PRO A 512 -14.55 13.46 8.27
C PRO A 512 -14.46 14.77 7.50
N MET A 513 -14.62 15.88 8.22
CA MET A 513 -14.52 17.21 7.63
C MET A 513 -13.11 17.48 7.09
N GLY A 514 -13.01 17.84 5.80
CA GLY A 514 -11.74 18.09 5.12
C GLY A 514 -10.97 16.84 4.67
N ALA A 515 -11.56 15.64 4.72
CA ALA A 515 -10.94 14.40 4.26
C ALA A 515 -11.01 14.21 2.73
N ASP A 516 -10.01 13.52 2.16
CA ASP A 516 -10.02 13.12 0.74
C ASP A 516 -10.99 11.96 0.47
N THR A 517 -11.22 11.10 1.48
CA THR A 517 -12.01 9.87 1.38
C THR A 517 -12.89 9.66 2.63
N PRO A 518 -14.01 8.93 2.51
CA PRO A 518 -14.72 8.38 3.66
C PRO A 518 -13.89 7.36 4.46
N PHE A 519 -14.38 7.00 5.64
CA PHE A 519 -13.83 6.00 6.55
C PHE A 519 -14.92 5.05 7.05
N VAL A 520 -14.55 3.79 7.30
CA VAL A 520 -15.44 2.82 7.96
C VAL A 520 -15.22 2.91 9.47
N LEU A 521 -16.29 3.17 10.21
CA LEU A 521 -16.32 3.20 11.68
C LEU A 521 -17.24 2.10 12.22
N ARG A 522 -16.79 1.37 13.22
CA ARG A 522 -17.59 0.38 13.95
C ARG A 522 -18.18 1.01 15.20
N PRO A 523 -19.52 1.12 15.30
CA PRO A 523 -20.17 1.66 16.50
C PRO A 523 -20.01 0.71 17.70
N LEU A 524 -19.81 1.28 18.89
CA LEU A 524 -19.79 0.57 20.17
C LEU A 524 -21.06 0.87 20.99
N HIS A 525 -21.34 0.06 22.02
CA HIS A 525 -22.55 0.17 22.84
C HIS A 525 -22.64 1.47 23.66
N ASP A 526 -21.51 2.11 23.94
CA ASP A 526 -21.38 3.32 24.75
C ASP A 526 -21.43 4.61 23.92
N GLY A 527 -21.65 4.51 22.60
CA GLY A 527 -21.67 5.64 21.67
C GLY A 527 -20.29 6.05 21.15
N ASN A 528 -19.22 5.35 21.53
CA ASN A 528 -17.90 5.49 20.92
C ASN A 528 -17.79 4.67 19.64
N PHE A 529 -16.71 4.89 18.89
CA PHE A 529 -16.46 4.21 17.63
C PHE A 529 -15.04 3.67 17.55
N LYS A 530 -14.88 2.50 16.94
CA LYS A 530 -13.58 2.05 16.45
C LYS A 530 -13.43 2.42 14.97
N ILE A 531 -12.31 3.03 14.58
CA ILE A 531 -12.02 3.34 13.18
C ILE A 531 -11.32 2.14 12.51
N LEU A 532 -11.90 1.63 11.42
CA LEU A 532 -11.37 0.47 10.72
C LEU A 532 -10.34 0.87 9.65
N GLY A 533 -10.53 2.03 9.02
CA GLY A 533 -9.67 2.54 7.94
C GLY A 533 -10.45 3.26 6.85
N GLN A 534 -9.73 3.68 5.80
CA GLN A 534 -10.30 4.39 4.66
C GLN A 534 -11.29 3.55 3.85
N ALA A 535 -12.29 4.21 3.27
CA ALA A 535 -13.25 3.61 2.37
C ALA A 535 -13.32 4.37 1.04
N TYR A 536 -13.60 3.63 -0.02
CA TYR A 536 -14.16 4.17 -1.25
C TYR A 536 -15.68 3.98 -1.23
N LEU A 537 -16.44 5.01 -1.59
CA LEU A 537 -17.89 4.93 -1.75
C LEU A 537 -18.28 5.55 -3.09
N HIS A 538 -18.96 4.78 -3.94
CA HIS A 538 -19.31 5.24 -5.28
C HIS A 538 -20.27 6.44 -5.22
N GLY A 539 -20.02 7.44 -6.08
CA GLY A 539 -20.80 8.68 -6.14
C GLY A 539 -20.56 9.65 -4.98
N VAL A 540 -19.41 9.55 -4.30
CA VAL A 540 -19.04 10.41 -3.15
C VAL A 540 -17.62 11.01 -3.28
N MET A 541 -16.74 10.34 -4.03
CA MET A 541 -15.30 10.58 -4.00
C MET A 541 -14.85 11.92 -4.60
N HIS A 542 -15.73 12.67 -5.25
CA HIS A 542 -15.43 13.94 -5.92
C HIS A 542 -16.20 15.13 -5.32
N GLY A 543 -16.66 14.98 -4.08
CA GLY A 543 -17.31 16.04 -3.31
C GLY A 543 -18.82 16.13 -3.50
N GLU A 544 -19.43 15.12 -4.13
CA GLU A 544 -20.88 15.05 -4.36
C GLU A 544 -21.65 15.04 -3.03
N ALA A 545 -21.15 14.31 -2.03
CA ALA A 545 -21.81 14.17 -0.73
C ALA A 545 -21.80 15.45 0.11
N VAL A 546 -20.83 16.33 -0.08
CA VAL A 546 -20.69 17.58 0.69
C VAL A 546 -21.23 18.81 -0.04
N ALA A 547 -21.71 18.66 -1.28
CA ALA A 547 -22.16 19.78 -2.11
C ALA A 547 -23.28 20.63 -1.47
N HIS A 548 -24.06 20.03 -0.57
CA HIS A 548 -25.19 20.66 0.12
C HIS A 548 -25.02 20.73 1.64
N LEU A 549 -23.92 20.21 2.17
CA LEU A 549 -23.69 20.17 3.62
C LEU A 549 -23.07 21.48 4.10
N THR A 550 -23.42 21.84 5.32
CA THR A 550 -22.86 22.95 6.09
C THR A 550 -22.09 22.41 7.30
N GLU A 551 -21.34 23.26 7.99
CA GLU A 551 -20.61 22.83 9.20
C GLU A 551 -21.54 22.26 10.29
N GLY A 552 -22.82 22.68 10.32
CA GLY A 552 -23.81 22.19 11.28
C GLY A 552 -24.29 20.75 11.03
N ASP A 553 -24.00 20.19 9.85
CA ASP A 553 -24.36 18.82 9.47
C ASP A 553 -23.29 17.78 9.90
N PHE A 554 -22.20 18.25 10.51
CA PHE A 554 -21.11 17.43 11.04
C PHE A 554 -21.20 17.37 12.56
N GLU A 555 -21.09 16.15 13.09
CA GLU A 555 -21.13 15.90 14.52
C GLU A 555 -19.78 15.44 15.06
N VAL A 556 -19.60 15.56 16.37
CA VAL A 556 -18.38 15.13 17.04
C VAL A 556 -18.46 13.62 17.27
N VAL A 557 -17.54 12.89 16.64
CA VAL A 557 -17.37 11.45 16.77
C VAL A 557 -16.17 11.18 17.68
N LYS A 558 -16.36 10.26 18.63
CA LYS A 558 -15.32 9.83 19.57
C LYS A 558 -14.74 8.50 19.12
N LEU A 559 -13.48 8.53 18.67
CA LEU A 559 -12.75 7.33 18.29
C LEU A 559 -11.99 6.79 19.50
N VAL A 560 -12.14 5.49 19.79
CA VAL A 560 -11.48 4.80 20.91
C VAL A 560 -10.48 3.75 20.48
#